data_AF-A0AAN7AEW5-F1
#
_entry.id   AF-A0AAN7AEW5-F1
#
_cell.length_a   1.000
_cell.length_b   1.000
_cell.length_c   1.000
_cell.angle_alpha   90.00
_cell.angle_beta   90.00
_cell.angle_gamma   90.00
#
_symmetry.space_group_name_H-M   'P 1'
#
loop_
_entity.id
_entity.type
_entity.pdbx_description
1 polymer ?
#
loop_
_entity_poly.entity_id
_entity_poly.type
_entity_poly.pdbx_seq_one_letter_code
_entity_poly.pdbx_strand_id
1 'polypeptide(L)'
;MVRNDSPNRNAGRPYYICCSCPDGKFLVFADYEGNQPWNPRCHCGESSKQQSTGGWYRRTQTRPGTQYYVCRLGTCDYWYTRW
;
A
#
# COMPACT_ATOMS: atom_id res chain seq x y z
N MET A 1 3.05 -18.83 -13.44
CA MET A 1 2.03 -19.00 -12.40
C MET A 1 2.33 -18.03 -11.27
N VAL A 2 1.50 -17.01 -11.08
CA VAL A 2 1.63 -16.09 -9.94
C VAL A 2 1.06 -16.82 -8.73
N ARG A 3 1.85 -16.99 -7.66
CA ARG A 3 1.33 -17.59 -6.42
C ARG A 3 0.28 -16.64 -5.84
N ASN A 4 -0.96 -17.11 -5.71
CA ASN A 4 -2.08 -16.37 -5.11
C ASN A 4 -1.87 -16.05 -3.62
N ASP A 5 -0.84 -16.63 -3.01
CA ASP A 5 -0.60 -16.57 -1.56
C ASP A 5 0.40 -15.46 -1.16
N SER A 6 0.53 -14.39 -1.95
CA SER A 6 1.37 -13.26 -1.54
C SER A 6 0.69 -12.49 -0.40
N PRO A 7 1.23 -12.53 0.83
CA PRO A 7 0.56 -11.97 2.01
C PRO A 7 0.37 -10.44 1.92
N ASN A 8 1.10 -9.80 1.02
CA ASN A 8 1.12 -8.36 0.79
C ASN A 8 0.33 -7.91 -0.45
N ARG A 9 -0.38 -8.83 -1.15
CA ARG A 9 -1.17 -8.56 -2.37
C ARG A 9 -0.40 -7.85 -3.49
N ASN A 10 0.93 -7.99 -3.54
CA ASN A 10 1.75 -7.37 -4.59
C ASN A 10 1.99 -8.26 -5.81
N ALA A 11 1.66 -9.54 -5.72
CA ALA A 11 1.95 -10.49 -6.79
C ALA A 11 1.07 -10.25 -8.02
N GLY A 12 1.71 -10.22 -9.18
CA GLY A 12 1.04 -9.97 -10.47
C GLY A 12 0.70 -8.52 -10.75
N ARG A 13 0.94 -7.60 -9.81
CA ARG A 13 0.75 -6.17 -10.05
C ARG A 13 1.75 -5.65 -11.08
N PRO A 14 1.32 -4.87 -12.09
CA PRO A 14 2.23 -4.25 -13.04
C PRO A 14 3.10 -3.19 -12.34
N TYR A 15 4.36 -3.07 -12.77
CA TYR A 15 5.32 -2.13 -12.20
C TYR A 15 6.31 -1.64 -13.25
N TYR A 16 6.88 -0.47 -13.01
CA TYR A 16 7.96 0.08 -13.81
C TYR A 16 9.31 -0.24 -13.18
N ILE A 17 10.27 -0.66 -14.02
CA ILE A 17 11.68 -0.82 -13.68
C ILE A 17 12.53 0.07 -14.56
N CYS A 18 13.63 0.57 -14.01
CA CYS A 18 14.63 1.30 -14.79
C CYS A 18 15.55 0.30 -15.49
N CYS A 19 15.42 0.14 -16.80
CA CYS A 19 16.29 -0.76 -17.60
C CYS A 19 17.73 -0.24 -17.74
N SER A 20 17.94 1.08 -17.64
CA SER A 20 19.28 1.69 -17.74
C SER A 20 20.03 1.71 -16.41
N CYS A 21 19.35 1.39 -15.31
CA CYS A 21 19.97 1.36 -13.98
C CYS A 21 20.67 0.00 -13.83
N PRO A 22 21.95 -0.05 -13.42
CA PRO A 22 22.73 -1.29 -13.37
C PRO A 22 22.06 -2.42 -12.58
N ASP A 23 21.33 -2.04 -11.53
CA ASP A 23 20.70 -2.99 -10.61
C ASP A 23 19.22 -3.28 -10.94
N GLY A 24 18.68 -2.74 -12.04
CA GLY A 24 17.29 -3.00 -12.46
C GLY A 24 16.25 -2.69 -11.38
N LYS A 25 16.41 -1.57 -10.65
CA LYS A 25 15.62 -1.27 -9.45
C LYS A 25 14.14 -1.06 -9.79
N PHE A 26 13.29 -1.62 -8.92
CA PHE A 26 11.86 -1.28 -8.87
C PHE A 26 11.70 0.23 -8.66
N LEU A 27 10.89 0.87 -9.50
CA LEU A 27 10.57 2.28 -9.37
C LEU A 27 9.23 2.46 -8.65
N VAL A 28 8.16 1.94 -9.26
CA VAL A 28 6.79 2.15 -8.78
C VAL A 28 5.84 1.16 -9.42
N PHE A 29 4.73 0.84 -8.75
CA PHE A 29 3.60 0.13 -9.36
C PHE A 29 2.96 0.99 -10.45
N ALA A 30 2.53 0.35 -11.53
CA ALA A 30 1.90 1.00 -12.68
C ALA A 30 0.38 1.09 -12.56
N ASP A 31 -0.21 0.49 -11.52
CA ASP A 31 -1.64 0.53 -11.23
C ASP A 31 -1.97 1.48 -10.05
N TYR A 32 -3.26 1.69 -9.81
CA TYR A 32 -3.77 2.53 -8.71
C TYR A 32 -4.11 1.77 -7.43
N GLU A 33 -3.80 0.48 -7.33
CA GLU A 33 -4.16 -0.31 -6.16
C GLU A 33 -3.46 0.25 -4.91
N GLY A 34 -4.28 0.60 -3.92
CA GLY A 34 -3.87 1.30 -2.72
C GLY A 34 -3.83 2.82 -2.84
N ASN A 35 -3.86 3.41 -4.03
CA ASN A 35 -3.79 4.87 -4.26
C ASN A 35 -5.01 5.42 -5.01
N GLN A 36 -6.17 4.80 -4.84
CA GLN A 36 -7.38 5.17 -5.56
C GLN A 36 -7.79 6.62 -5.23
N PRO A 37 -8.22 7.42 -6.23
CA PRO A 37 -8.58 8.82 -6.01
C PRO A 37 -9.82 9.00 -5.13
N TRP A 38 -10.65 7.97 -4.99
CA TRP A 38 -11.82 7.94 -4.11
C TRP A 38 -11.53 7.45 -2.68
N ASN A 39 -10.26 7.15 -2.34
CA ASN A 39 -9.90 6.87 -0.96
C ASN A 39 -10.20 8.11 -0.09
N PRO A 40 -10.55 7.92 1.20
CA PRO A 40 -10.77 9.03 2.13
C PRO A 40 -9.64 10.05 2.07
N ARG A 41 -9.97 11.35 2.09
CA ARG A 41 -8.95 12.40 2.09
C ARG A 41 -8.23 12.46 3.43
N CYS A 42 -6.91 12.62 3.39
CA CYS A 42 -6.09 12.88 4.58
C CYS A 42 -6.12 14.37 4.96
N HIS A 43 -5.42 14.76 6.02
CA HIS A 43 -5.34 16.16 6.48
C HIS A 43 -4.64 17.10 5.48
N CYS A 44 -3.90 16.55 4.50
CA CYS A 44 -3.31 17.32 3.41
C CYS A 44 -4.30 17.63 2.27
N GLY A 45 -5.54 17.14 2.33
CA GLY A 45 -6.53 17.29 1.25
C GLY A 45 -6.40 16.27 0.12
N GLU A 46 -5.29 15.52 0.07
CA GLU A 46 -5.05 14.45 -0.91
C GLU A 46 -5.73 13.13 -0.53
N SER A 47 -5.98 12.28 -1.53
CA SER A 47 -6.47 10.91 -1.30
C SER A 47 -5.49 10.12 -0.43
N SER A 48 -6.00 9.32 0.49
CA SER A 48 -5.17 8.45 1.33
C SER A 48 -4.67 7.21 0.58
N LYS A 49 -3.64 6.58 1.15
CA LYS A 49 -3.11 5.29 0.69
C LYS A 49 -3.71 4.16 1.52
N GLN A 50 -4.42 3.23 0.87
CA GLN A 50 -4.88 2.00 1.50
C GLN A 50 -3.71 1.02 1.64
N GLN A 51 -3.55 0.43 2.81
CA GLN A 51 -2.56 -0.58 3.16
C GLN A 51 -3.24 -1.72 3.93
N SER A 52 -2.53 -2.83 4.07
CA SER A 52 -2.96 -3.99 4.87
C SER A 52 -1.99 -4.20 6.01
N THR A 53 -2.51 -4.54 7.19
CA THR A 53 -1.66 -4.92 8.32
C THR A 53 -0.84 -6.14 7.96
N GLY A 54 0.46 -6.09 8.27
CA GLY A 54 1.33 -7.26 8.22
C GLY A 54 0.90 -8.31 9.24
N GLY A 55 1.61 -9.44 9.28
CA GLY A 55 1.37 -10.52 10.24
C GLY A 55 1.27 -10.05 11.70
N TRP A 56 0.79 -10.91 12.59
CA TRP A 56 0.52 -10.59 14.00
C TRP A 56 1.66 -9.80 14.67
N TYR A 57 1.49 -8.48 14.78
CA TYR A 57 2.39 -7.66 15.59
C TYR A 57 1.83 -7.64 17.02
N ARG A 58 2.53 -8.29 17.96
CA ARG A 58 2.08 -8.53 19.35
C ARG A 58 1.53 -7.30 20.11
N ARG A 59 1.82 -6.07 19.66
CA ARG A 59 1.37 -4.83 20.33
C ARG A 59 0.10 -4.20 19.76
N THR A 60 -0.27 -4.54 18.53
CA THR A 60 -1.49 -4.02 17.89
C THR A 60 -2.43 -5.20 17.75
N GLN A 61 -3.54 -5.22 18.50
CA GLN A 61 -4.61 -6.24 18.41
C GLN A 61 -5.31 -6.30 17.03
N THR A 62 -4.70 -5.72 16.00
CA THR A 62 -5.23 -5.67 14.64
C THR A 62 -4.96 -7.00 13.94
N ARG A 63 -6.02 -7.61 13.41
CA ARG A 63 -5.92 -8.87 12.67
C ARG A 63 -5.00 -8.68 11.45
N PRO A 64 -4.19 -9.68 11.07
CA PRO A 64 -3.47 -9.66 9.81
C PRO A 64 -4.42 -9.45 8.63
N GLY A 65 -4.00 -8.65 7.64
CA GLY A 65 -4.81 -8.36 6.46
C GLY A 65 -5.92 -7.31 6.66
N THR A 66 -6.08 -6.75 7.86
CA THR A 66 -6.98 -5.61 8.09
C THR A 66 -6.56 -4.42 7.22
N GLN A 67 -7.52 -3.87 6.49
CA GLN A 67 -7.30 -2.70 5.65
C GLN A 67 -7.36 -1.41 6.47
N TYR A 68 -6.39 -0.54 6.24
CA TYR A 68 -6.33 0.78 6.84
C TYR A 68 -5.82 1.79 5.82
N TYR A 69 -6.03 3.07 6.11
CA TYR A 69 -5.71 4.20 5.23
C TYR A 69 -4.77 5.16 5.95
N VAL A 70 -3.72 5.59 5.24
CA VAL A 70 -2.70 6.52 5.76
C VAL A 70 -2.46 7.69 4.80
N CYS A 71 -1.79 8.73 5.27
CA CYS A 71 -1.31 9.78 4.39
C CYS A 71 -0.39 9.21 3.29
N ARG A 72 -0.78 9.37 2.02
CA ARG A 72 0.03 8.87 0.90
C ARG A 72 1.35 9.61 0.70
N LEU A 73 1.40 10.86 1.16
CA LEU A 73 2.57 11.73 1.07
C LEU A 73 3.55 11.53 2.24
N GLY A 74 3.11 10.86 3.32
CA GLY A 74 3.91 10.71 4.54
C GLY A 74 4.09 12.01 5.33
N THR A 75 3.24 13.02 5.10
CA THR A 75 3.38 14.38 5.65
C THR A 75 2.42 14.69 6.80
N CYS A 76 1.40 13.87 7.04
CA CYS A 76 0.52 13.99 8.21
C CYS A 76 0.27 12.63 8.86
N ASP A 77 -0.29 12.67 10.07
CA ASP A 77 -0.60 11.54 10.95
C ASP A 77 -1.95 10.88 10.66
N TYR A 78 -2.55 11.16 9.50
CA TYR A 78 -3.83 10.58 9.10
C TYR A 78 -3.81 9.06 9.19
N TRP A 79 -4.75 8.51 9.96
CA TRP A 79 -4.97 7.09 10.14
C TRP A 79 -6.47 6.79 10.19
N TYR A 80 -6.92 5.83 9.39
CA TYR A 80 -8.32 5.39 9.39
C TYR A 80 -8.42 3.89 9.10
N THR A 81 -9.15 3.15 9.94
CA THR A 81 -9.46 1.73 9.73
C THR A 81 -10.94 1.58 9.39
N ARG A 82 -11.26 0.81 8.34
CA ARG A 82 -12.63 0.32 8.15
C ARG A 82 -12.82 -0.90 9.06
N TRP A 83 -13.72 -0.79 10.02
CA TRP A 83 -14.13 -1.90 10.91
C TRP A 83 -14.95 -2.92 10.13
#